data_AF-A0A416EL15-F1
#
_entry.id   AF-A0A416EL15-F1
#
_cell.length_a   1.000
_cell.length_b   1.000
_cell.length_c   1.000
_cell.angle_alpha   90.00
_cell.angle_beta   90.00
_cell.angle_gamma   90.00
#
_symmetry.space_group_name_H-M   'P 1'
#
loop_
_entity.id
_entity.type
_entity.pdbx_description
1 polymer ?
#
loop_
_entity_poly.entity_id
_entity_poly.type
_entity_poly.pdbx_seq_one_letter_code
_entity_poly.pdbx_strand_id
1 'polypeptide(L)'
;MNRILNRLGHVLAGISLKRKILYIVLFSIILVSCAGISGLQLATSAYNRLLQDTLARNLSYSATTVSFYLANIETMSGLMLSDANVQSNLASVKHSENPRIRTEAYRNLAATVLEYYQQYKSNYIGYITLNNEEFITYSNYLGSQKTPDHIESHVLEAAHEGDGRPVWISDYSDEYGLFMGRLFKYIQSSNLEELGTLIVSVDLNGLMDSLNFNEGMYEDAQYYILADDRIIYNHTDLSESVRQGMEQIADGKYAIMTVDGHRYFAVSNTIPGFNWTYACYVSYDPIFHTVSLAKMISIVMLVISVLLSVVFSESMIAFISRHTNQLVRKMQAFSADENAVIENAYDYSRRRDEFGLLNRQFDSMAEKIRELIQVNYVNELWKKDAQLKALEMQINPHFLYNTLESVNWRAKAAGNGEISCMVESLGTLLRATLSKTNSILDLKQELEIITAYITIQKYRFEDRLEYCITCEEGLYGARIPKMIIQPLVENAINYGLEESTEFCSIGILIEHDRTDHTLVIHVKNDGSQFEEDLLLKLRSSQIKPNGFGIGLINIDERIKLMYGREYGLTLYNEDEKAVAEIRMPYITGEEGDADAETDHCG
;
A
#
# COMPACT_ATOMS: atom_id res chain seq x y z
N MET A 1 -17.17 25.38 -7.60
CA MET A 1 -16.34 24.23 -8.03
C MET A 1 -14.84 24.57 -8.04
N ASN A 2 -14.37 25.57 -8.79
CA ASN A 2 -12.93 25.91 -8.89
C ASN A 2 -12.22 26.29 -7.56
N ARG A 3 -12.89 26.99 -6.63
CA ARG A 3 -12.29 27.30 -5.31
C ARG A 3 -12.09 26.06 -4.42
N ILE A 4 -12.94 25.04 -4.56
CA ILE A 4 -12.86 23.79 -3.81
C ILE A 4 -11.75 22.91 -4.41
N LEU A 5 -11.67 22.83 -5.74
CA LEU A 5 -10.60 22.17 -6.48
C LEU A 5 -9.21 22.76 -6.17
N ASN A 6 -9.08 24.10 -6.13
CA ASN A 6 -7.81 24.74 -5.77
C ASN A 6 -7.42 24.54 -4.30
N ARG A 7 -8.38 24.54 -3.36
CA ARG A 7 -8.09 24.21 -1.95
C ARG A 7 -7.67 22.76 -1.78
N LEU A 8 -8.33 21.82 -2.46
CA LEU A 8 -7.93 20.41 -2.51
C LEU A 8 -6.53 20.24 -3.12
N GLY A 9 -6.20 20.98 -4.17
CA GLY A 9 -4.86 20.98 -4.79
C GLY A 9 -3.76 21.40 -3.82
N HIS A 10 -3.97 22.46 -3.03
CA HIS A 10 -3.00 22.90 -2.03
C HIS A 10 -2.85 21.94 -0.85
N VAL A 11 -3.95 21.35 -0.37
CA VAL A 11 -3.90 20.33 0.69
C VAL A 11 -3.20 19.06 0.19
N LEU A 12 -3.46 18.64 -1.05
CA LEU A 12 -2.77 17.51 -1.66
C LEU A 12 -1.29 17.81 -1.89
N ALA A 13 -0.89 19.02 -2.25
CA ALA A 13 0.51 19.36 -2.53
C ALA A 13 1.47 19.04 -1.36
N GLY A 14 1.04 19.24 -0.10
CA GLY A 14 1.87 19.00 1.10
C GLY A 14 1.90 17.55 1.62
N ILE A 15 1.15 16.63 1.01
CA ILE A 15 1.03 15.25 1.47
C ILE A 15 2.04 14.36 0.73
N SER A 16 2.69 13.43 1.45
CA SER A 16 3.62 12.46 0.84
C SER A 16 2.95 11.62 -0.24
N LEU A 17 3.70 11.24 -1.28
CA LEU A 17 3.18 10.43 -2.38
C LEU A 17 2.50 9.15 -1.89
N LYS A 18 3.06 8.52 -0.84
CA LYS A 18 2.49 7.35 -0.14
C LYS A 18 1.02 7.59 0.25
N ARG A 19 0.77 8.68 0.97
CA ARG A 19 -0.57 9.01 1.49
C ARG A 19 -1.54 9.39 0.38
N LYS A 20 -1.07 10.04 -0.70
CA LYS A 20 -1.90 10.33 -1.89
C LYS A 20 -2.42 9.04 -2.53
N ILE A 21 -1.53 8.09 -2.78
CA ILE A 21 -1.89 6.80 -3.38
C ILE A 21 -2.87 6.05 -2.46
N LEU A 22 -2.60 6.03 -1.14
CA LEU A 22 -3.49 5.40 -0.17
C LEU A 22 -4.91 5.99 -0.20
N TYR A 23 -5.05 7.32 -0.22
CA TYR A 23 -6.38 7.95 -0.28
C TYR A 23 -7.12 7.64 -1.58
N ILE A 24 -6.42 7.59 -2.72
CA ILE A 24 -7.03 7.23 -4.01
C ILE A 24 -7.53 5.78 -3.97
N VAL A 25 -6.72 4.85 -3.46
CA VAL A 25 -7.09 3.43 -3.37
C VAL A 25 -8.22 3.22 -2.36
N LEU A 26 -8.19 3.89 -1.21
CA LEU A 26 -9.25 3.77 -0.21
C LEU A 26 -10.58 4.34 -0.74
N PHE A 27 -10.52 5.46 -1.46
CA PHE A 27 -11.69 6.03 -2.13
C PHE A 27 -12.25 5.09 -3.21
N SER A 28 -11.40 4.47 -4.04
CA SER A 28 -11.86 3.53 -5.07
C SER A 28 -12.46 2.26 -4.47
N ILE A 29 -11.88 1.73 -3.39
CA ILE A 29 -12.42 0.59 -2.64
C ILE A 29 -13.81 0.94 -2.09
N ILE A 30 -13.99 2.11 -1.47
CA ILE A 30 -15.30 2.55 -0.96
C ILE A 30 -16.32 2.67 -2.09
N LEU A 31 -15.95 3.33 -3.20
CA LEU A 31 -16.84 3.53 -4.33
C LEU A 31 -17.32 2.19 -4.92
N VAL A 32 -16.41 1.26 -5.17
CA VAL A 32 -16.71 -0.08 -5.71
C VAL A 32 -17.54 -0.90 -4.71
N SER A 33 -17.22 -0.81 -3.42
CA SER A 33 -17.97 -1.51 -2.37
C SER A 33 -19.41 -1.00 -2.26
N CYS A 34 -19.60 0.33 -2.29
CA CYS A 34 -20.94 0.94 -2.28
C CYS A 34 -21.75 0.54 -3.52
N ALA A 35 -21.13 0.53 -4.70
CA ALA A 35 -21.76 0.06 -5.93
C ALA A 35 -22.13 -1.43 -5.85
N GLY A 36 -21.23 -2.27 -5.33
CA GLY A 36 -21.46 -3.71 -5.13
C GLY A 36 -22.60 -4.00 -4.15
N ILE A 37 -22.64 -3.32 -3.00
CA ILE A 37 -23.72 -3.45 -2.01
C ILE A 37 -25.05 -3.00 -2.62
N SER A 38 -25.08 -1.87 -3.34
CA SER A 38 -26.29 -1.36 -3.98
C SER A 38 -26.79 -2.31 -5.07
N GLY A 39 -25.89 -2.86 -5.89
CA GLY A 39 -26.21 -3.85 -6.91
C GLY A 39 -26.77 -5.14 -6.32
N LEU A 40 -26.15 -5.66 -5.26
CA LEU A 40 -26.62 -6.83 -4.53
C LEU A 40 -28.02 -6.58 -3.94
N GLN A 41 -28.24 -5.44 -3.29
CA GLN A 41 -29.53 -5.07 -2.72
C GLN A 41 -30.62 -4.97 -3.79
N LEU A 42 -30.33 -4.34 -4.94
CA LEU A 42 -31.26 -4.24 -6.06
C LEU A 42 -31.60 -5.62 -6.63
N ALA A 43 -30.59 -6.47 -6.86
CA ALA A 43 -30.77 -7.81 -7.39
C ALA A 43 -31.60 -8.70 -6.44
N THR A 44 -31.25 -8.76 -5.15
CA THR A 44 -32.01 -9.54 -4.16
C THR A 44 -33.43 -9.01 -4.00
N SER A 45 -33.63 -7.69 -4.02
CA SER A 45 -34.98 -7.10 -3.92
C SER A 45 -35.84 -7.40 -5.15
N ALA A 46 -35.26 -7.32 -6.34
CA ALA A 46 -35.95 -7.66 -7.59
C ALA A 46 -36.29 -9.15 -7.64
N TYR A 47 -35.35 -10.02 -7.24
CA TYR A 47 -35.57 -11.46 -7.16
C TYR A 47 -36.68 -11.81 -6.17
N ASN A 48 -36.66 -11.26 -4.95
CA ASN A 48 -37.69 -11.51 -3.94
C ASN A 48 -39.08 -11.06 -4.41
N ARG A 49 -39.19 -9.91 -5.08
CA ARG A 49 -40.48 -9.45 -5.65
C ARG A 49 -40.98 -10.39 -6.73
N LEU A 50 -40.12 -10.76 -7.68
CA LEU A 50 -40.48 -11.69 -8.76
C LEU A 50 -40.92 -13.05 -8.21
N LEU A 51 -40.22 -13.55 -7.19
CA LEU A 51 -40.54 -14.81 -6.52
C LEU A 51 -41.92 -14.73 -5.85
N GLN A 52 -42.17 -13.68 -5.07
CA GLN A 52 -43.46 -13.46 -4.39
C GLN A 52 -44.62 -13.31 -5.38
N ASP A 53 -44.44 -12.54 -6.46
CA ASP A 53 -45.48 -12.37 -7.49
C ASP A 53 -45.75 -13.65 -8.29
N THR A 54 -44.73 -14.51 -8.45
CA THR A 54 -44.91 -15.83 -9.08
C THR A 54 -45.64 -16.79 -8.15
N LEU A 55 -45.24 -16.84 -6.88
CA LEU A 55 -45.93 -17.60 -5.84
C LEU A 55 -47.41 -17.23 -5.74
N ALA A 56 -47.71 -15.93 -5.65
CA ALA A 56 -49.08 -15.44 -5.55
C ALA A 56 -49.95 -15.85 -6.75
N ARG A 57 -49.39 -15.78 -7.97
CA ARG A 57 -50.09 -16.17 -9.20
C ARG A 57 -50.36 -17.68 -9.28
N ASN A 58 -49.39 -18.51 -8.95
CA ASN A 58 -49.56 -19.97 -8.97
C ASN A 58 -50.61 -20.40 -7.93
N LEU A 59 -50.51 -19.89 -6.70
CA LEU A 59 -51.49 -20.20 -5.66
C LEU A 59 -52.90 -19.67 -6.00
N SER A 60 -53.00 -18.52 -6.69
CA SER A 60 -54.30 -18.03 -7.18
C SER A 60 -54.86 -18.90 -8.32
N TYR A 61 -54.00 -19.51 -9.13
CA TYR A 61 -54.40 -20.42 -10.20
C TYR A 61 -55.04 -21.69 -9.65
N SER A 62 -54.57 -22.21 -8.51
CA SER A 62 -55.18 -23.33 -7.80
C SER A 62 -56.67 -23.12 -7.50
N ALA A 63 -57.08 -21.92 -7.07
CA ALA A 63 -58.51 -21.58 -6.86
C ALA A 63 -59.34 -21.68 -8.14
N THR A 64 -58.76 -21.25 -9.27
CA THR A 64 -59.40 -21.35 -10.59
C THR A 64 -59.51 -22.80 -11.05
N THR A 65 -58.50 -23.62 -10.75
CA THR A 65 -58.51 -25.07 -11.04
C THR A 65 -59.60 -25.79 -10.24
N VAL A 66 -59.78 -25.47 -8.94
CA VAL A 66 -60.88 -26.02 -8.13
C VAL A 66 -62.24 -25.65 -8.74
N SER A 67 -62.42 -24.36 -9.07
CA SER A 67 -63.64 -23.89 -9.76
C SER A 67 -63.92 -24.67 -11.05
N PHE A 68 -62.90 -24.92 -11.87
CA PHE A 68 -63.02 -25.68 -13.11
C PHE A 68 -63.53 -27.10 -12.88
N TYR A 69 -62.98 -27.83 -11.91
CA TYR A 69 -63.42 -29.21 -11.61
C TYR A 69 -64.84 -29.26 -11.06
N LEU A 70 -65.21 -28.35 -10.15
CA LEU A 70 -66.58 -28.27 -9.62
C LEU A 70 -67.58 -27.89 -10.73
N ALA A 71 -67.24 -26.94 -11.60
CA ALA A 71 -68.07 -26.56 -12.75
C ALA A 71 -68.24 -27.72 -13.77
N ASN A 72 -67.23 -28.58 -13.94
CA ASN A 72 -67.36 -29.79 -14.76
C ASN A 72 -68.35 -30.79 -14.16
N ILE A 73 -68.41 -30.89 -12.83
CA ILE A 73 -69.40 -31.73 -12.13
C ILE A 73 -70.82 -31.17 -12.32
N GLU A 74 -70.99 -29.86 -12.20
CA GLU A 74 -72.29 -29.21 -12.50
C GLU A 74 -72.70 -29.44 -13.95
N THR A 75 -71.76 -29.30 -14.89
CA THR A 75 -71.99 -29.54 -16.32
C THR A 75 -72.40 -30.98 -16.59
N MET A 76 -71.70 -31.95 -16.00
CA MET A 76 -72.05 -33.38 -16.08
C MET A 76 -73.47 -33.63 -15.56
N SER A 77 -73.81 -33.07 -14.39
CA SER A 77 -75.16 -33.22 -13.82
C SER A 77 -76.25 -32.64 -14.73
N GLY A 78 -75.94 -31.56 -15.45
CA GLY A 78 -76.86 -30.94 -16.41
C GLY A 78 -77.06 -31.77 -17.66
N LEU A 79 -75.96 -32.35 -18.19
CA LEU A 79 -76.03 -33.29 -19.32
C LEU A 79 -76.88 -34.51 -18.95
N MET A 80 -76.63 -35.09 -17.78
CA MET A 80 -77.35 -36.26 -17.28
C MET A 80 -78.84 -35.95 -17.01
N LEU A 81 -79.18 -34.74 -16.52
CA LEU A 81 -80.56 -34.28 -16.39
C LEU A 81 -81.28 -34.20 -17.74
N SER A 82 -80.57 -33.77 -18.80
CA SER A 82 -81.13 -33.64 -20.16
C SER A 82 -81.06 -34.90 -21.02
N ASP A 83 -80.42 -35.97 -20.51
CA ASP A 83 -80.22 -37.21 -21.25
C ASP A 83 -81.54 -37.96 -21.44
N ALA A 84 -81.90 -38.23 -22.71
CA ALA A 84 -83.14 -38.90 -23.07
C ALA A 84 -83.23 -40.33 -22.50
N ASN A 85 -82.11 -41.04 -22.37
CA ASN A 85 -82.08 -42.38 -21.77
C ASN A 85 -82.34 -42.30 -20.27
N VAL A 86 -81.74 -41.33 -19.58
CA VAL A 86 -81.98 -41.12 -18.14
C VAL A 86 -83.43 -40.73 -17.89
N GLN A 87 -83.96 -39.75 -18.63
CA GLN A 87 -85.33 -39.26 -18.52
C GLN A 87 -86.37 -40.37 -18.78
N SER A 88 -86.23 -41.13 -19.87
CA SER A 88 -87.19 -42.18 -20.25
C SER A 88 -87.15 -43.38 -19.29
N ASN A 89 -85.97 -43.80 -18.83
CA ASN A 89 -85.86 -44.90 -17.88
C ASN A 89 -86.34 -44.49 -16.47
N LEU A 90 -86.06 -43.27 -15.99
CA LEU A 90 -86.61 -42.78 -14.73
C LEU A 90 -88.13 -42.67 -14.75
N ALA A 91 -88.71 -42.15 -15.84
CA ALA A 91 -90.16 -42.13 -16.03
C ALA A 91 -90.76 -43.55 -16.10
N SER A 92 -90.05 -44.49 -16.74
CA SER A 92 -90.48 -45.91 -16.81
C SER A 92 -90.44 -46.60 -15.45
N VAL A 93 -89.44 -46.30 -14.61
CA VAL A 93 -89.40 -46.77 -13.22
C VAL A 93 -90.60 -46.24 -12.44
N LYS A 94 -90.93 -44.96 -12.57
CA LYS A 94 -91.99 -44.32 -11.80
C LYS A 94 -93.42 -44.67 -12.25
N HIS A 95 -93.65 -44.79 -13.56
CA HIS A 95 -95.02 -44.92 -14.12
C HIS A 95 -95.38 -46.34 -14.60
N SER A 96 -94.41 -47.24 -14.82
CA SER A 96 -94.73 -48.55 -15.38
C SER A 96 -95.19 -49.54 -14.29
N GLU A 97 -96.43 -50.00 -14.39
CA GLU A 97 -96.94 -51.09 -13.52
C GLU A 97 -96.30 -52.46 -13.82
N ASN A 98 -95.52 -52.59 -14.91
CA ASN A 98 -94.92 -53.86 -15.33
C ASN A 98 -93.54 -54.06 -14.65
N PRO A 99 -93.37 -55.07 -13.77
CA PRO A 99 -92.11 -55.31 -13.09
C PRO A 99 -90.92 -55.56 -14.03
N ARG A 100 -91.14 -56.12 -15.22
CA ARG A 100 -90.08 -56.36 -16.21
C ARG A 100 -89.54 -55.05 -16.77
N ILE A 101 -90.43 -54.13 -17.14
CA ILE A 101 -90.05 -52.82 -17.69
C ILE A 101 -89.31 -52.01 -16.63
N ARG A 102 -89.77 -52.01 -15.37
CA ARG A 102 -89.06 -51.35 -14.27
C ARG A 102 -87.67 -51.94 -14.02
N THR A 103 -87.55 -53.28 -14.05
CA THR A 103 -86.25 -53.96 -13.87
C THR A 103 -85.28 -53.66 -15.01
N GLU A 104 -85.76 -53.60 -16.25
CA GLU A 104 -84.97 -53.23 -17.42
C GLU A 104 -84.53 -51.76 -17.36
N ALA A 105 -85.45 -50.86 -17.02
CA ALA A 105 -85.17 -49.43 -16.84
C ALA A 105 -84.13 -49.20 -15.74
N TYR A 106 -84.22 -49.92 -14.61
CA TYR A 106 -83.22 -49.91 -13.55
C TYR A 106 -81.84 -50.36 -14.05
N ARG A 107 -81.76 -51.47 -14.79
CA ARG A 107 -80.48 -51.95 -15.35
C ARG A 107 -79.85 -50.94 -16.32
N ASN A 108 -80.67 -50.30 -17.14
CA ASN A 108 -80.22 -49.25 -18.05
C ASN A 108 -79.69 -48.04 -17.28
N LEU A 109 -80.42 -47.56 -16.26
CA LEU A 109 -79.97 -46.47 -15.39
C LEU A 109 -78.66 -46.81 -14.68
N ALA A 110 -78.50 -48.02 -14.15
CA ALA A 110 -77.26 -48.46 -13.53
C ALA A 110 -76.07 -48.45 -14.50
N ALA A 111 -76.27 -48.87 -15.75
CA ALA A 111 -75.25 -48.80 -16.78
C ALA A 111 -74.90 -47.33 -17.15
N THR A 112 -75.91 -46.48 -17.32
CA THR A 112 -75.72 -45.06 -17.64
C THR A 112 -75.01 -44.31 -16.52
N VAL A 113 -75.42 -44.50 -15.26
CA VAL A 113 -74.77 -43.90 -14.09
C VAL A 113 -73.30 -44.32 -14.00
N LEU A 114 -72.99 -45.60 -14.27
CA LEU A 114 -71.61 -46.09 -14.32
C LEU A 114 -70.82 -45.45 -15.48
N GLU A 115 -71.42 -45.29 -16.65
CA GLU A 115 -70.78 -44.64 -17.81
C GLU A 115 -70.41 -43.18 -17.54
N TYR A 116 -71.37 -42.38 -17.02
CA TYR A 116 -71.11 -41.01 -16.60
C TYR A 116 -70.02 -40.94 -15.52
N TYR A 117 -70.06 -41.84 -14.54
CA TYR A 117 -69.00 -41.93 -13.54
C TYR A 117 -67.64 -42.19 -14.18
N GLN A 118 -67.49 -43.20 -15.05
CA GLN A 118 -66.20 -43.51 -15.70
C GLN A 118 -65.68 -42.36 -16.57
N GLN A 119 -66.57 -41.67 -17.29
CA GLN A 119 -66.20 -40.54 -18.15
C GLN A 119 -65.73 -39.32 -17.34
N TYR A 120 -66.38 -39.04 -16.21
CA TYR A 120 -66.11 -37.83 -15.41
C TYR A 120 -65.29 -38.08 -14.14
N LYS A 121 -64.87 -39.33 -13.87
CA LYS A 121 -64.06 -39.72 -12.71
C LYS A 121 -62.79 -38.86 -12.53
N SER A 122 -62.20 -38.39 -13.63
CA SER A 122 -61.02 -37.51 -13.62
C SER A 122 -61.27 -36.13 -13.00
N ASN A 123 -62.53 -35.75 -12.74
CA ASN A 123 -62.91 -34.55 -12.00
C ASN A 123 -63.07 -34.81 -10.49
N TYR A 124 -62.40 -35.84 -9.96
CA TYR A 124 -62.42 -36.21 -8.53
C TYR A 124 -63.82 -36.56 -8.02
N ILE A 125 -64.60 -37.24 -8.84
CA ILE A 125 -65.87 -37.82 -8.40
C ILE A 125 -65.55 -39.11 -7.65
N GLY A 126 -65.92 -39.16 -6.37
CA GLY A 126 -65.82 -40.37 -5.55
C GLY A 126 -66.81 -41.42 -6.04
N TYR A 127 -68.09 -41.06 -6.05
CA TYR A 127 -69.19 -41.87 -6.57
C TYR A 127 -70.42 -41.01 -6.92
N ILE A 128 -71.33 -41.60 -7.69
CA ILE A 128 -72.61 -41.00 -8.09
C ILE A 128 -73.73 -41.93 -7.60
N THR A 129 -74.75 -41.33 -7.00
CA THR A 129 -75.97 -42.01 -6.57
C THR A 129 -77.17 -41.34 -7.23
N LEU A 130 -78.06 -42.12 -7.84
CA LEU A 130 -79.32 -41.64 -8.37
C LEU A 130 -80.44 -42.27 -7.53
N ASN A 131 -81.07 -41.44 -6.70
CA ASN A 131 -82.11 -41.85 -5.76
C ASN A 131 -83.49 -41.56 -6.37
N ASN A 132 -84.36 -42.55 -6.37
CA ASN A 132 -85.77 -42.45 -6.71
C ASN A 132 -86.57 -43.16 -5.60
N GLU A 133 -87.82 -42.74 -5.37
CA GLU A 133 -88.71 -43.31 -4.35
C GLU A 133 -88.81 -44.85 -4.40
N GLU A 134 -88.65 -45.46 -5.59
CA GLU A 134 -88.70 -46.91 -5.75
C GLU A 134 -87.33 -47.61 -5.68
N PHE A 135 -86.23 -46.97 -6.12
CA PHE A 135 -84.91 -47.60 -6.23
C PHE A 135 -83.77 -46.58 -6.11
N ILE A 136 -82.63 -47.05 -5.59
CA ILE A 136 -81.38 -46.26 -5.57
C ILE A 136 -80.36 -46.95 -6.48
N THR A 137 -79.78 -46.16 -7.38
CA THR A 137 -78.75 -46.61 -8.34
C THR A 137 -77.40 -46.02 -7.94
N TYR A 138 -76.36 -46.86 -7.90
CA TYR A 138 -75.00 -46.44 -7.53
C TYR A 138 -74.03 -46.63 -8.70
N SER A 139 -73.08 -45.71 -8.85
CA SER A 139 -71.99 -45.84 -9.82
C SER A 139 -70.92 -46.85 -9.42
N ASN A 140 -70.82 -47.20 -8.13
CA ASN A 140 -69.90 -48.21 -7.65
C ASN A 140 -70.63 -49.55 -7.44
N TYR A 141 -70.18 -50.59 -8.13
CA TYR A 141 -70.79 -51.94 -8.10
C TYR A 141 -70.64 -52.64 -6.74
N LEU A 142 -69.65 -52.23 -5.94
CA LEU A 142 -69.44 -52.67 -4.56
C LEU A 142 -69.99 -51.57 -3.65
N GLY A 143 -71.23 -51.70 -3.16
CA GLY A 143 -71.93 -50.73 -2.28
C GLY A 143 -71.30 -50.45 -0.90
N SER A 144 -69.97 -50.54 -0.80
CA SER A 144 -69.13 -50.23 0.35
C SER A 144 -68.94 -48.73 0.60
N GLN A 145 -69.16 -47.88 -0.41
CA GLN A 145 -69.19 -46.42 -0.30
C GLN A 145 -70.59 -45.94 -0.65
N LYS A 146 -71.51 -46.01 0.32
CA LYS A 146 -72.85 -45.42 0.23
C LYS A 146 -72.82 -44.07 0.93
N THR A 147 -73.54 -43.08 0.40
CA THR A 147 -73.88 -41.87 1.15
C THR A 147 -74.58 -42.30 2.46
N PRO A 148 -74.09 -41.85 3.64
CA PRO A 148 -74.77 -42.10 4.91
C PRO A 148 -76.21 -41.60 4.88
N ASP A 149 -77.15 -42.32 5.51
CA ASP A 149 -78.59 -42.06 5.37
C ASP A 149 -79.01 -40.64 5.82
N HIS A 150 -78.32 -40.08 6.82
CA HIS A 150 -78.58 -38.72 7.30
C HIS A 150 -78.11 -37.65 6.28
N ILE A 151 -77.00 -37.89 5.59
CA ILE A 151 -76.49 -37.03 4.51
C ILE A 151 -77.42 -37.15 3.31
N GLU A 152 -77.75 -38.38 2.91
CA GLU A 152 -78.66 -38.63 1.79
C GLU A 152 -79.99 -37.90 1.97
N SER A 153 -80.59 -37.94 3.17
CA SER A 153 -81.82 -37.21 3.49
C SER A 153 -81.66 -35.69 3.35
N HIS A 154 -80.56 -35.12 3.86
CA HIS A 154 -80.30 -33.68 3.75
C HIS A 154 -80.06 -33.26 2.29
N VAL A 155 -79.31 -34.03 1.52
CA VAL A 155 -79.08 -33.74 0.09
C VAL A 155 -80.38 -33.81 -0.71
N LEU A 156 -81.28 -34.76 -0.39
CA LEU A 156 -82.58 -34.87 -1.04
C LEU A 156 -83.45 -33.63 -0.80
N GLU A 157 -83.53 -33.18 0.46
CA GLU A 157 -84.27 -31.96 0.85
C GLU A 157 -83.69 -30.72 0.16
N ALA A 158 -82.37 -30.54 0.23
CA ALA A 158 -81.67 -29.42 -0.41
C ALA A 158 -81.84 -29.41 -1.94
N ALA A 159 -81.81 -30.59 -2.59
CA ALA A 159 -82.03 -30.71 -4.02
C ALA A 159 -83.47 -30.40 -4.43
N HIS A 160 -84.45 -30.77 -3.58
CA HIS A 160 -85.86 -30.44 -3.78
C HIS A 160 -86.08 -28.92 -3.70
N GLU A 161 -85.53 -28.26 -2.69
CA GLU A 161 -85.54 -26.79 -2.59
C GLU A 161 -84.81 -26.10 -3.76
N GLY A 162 -83.75 -26.72 -4.27
CA GLY A 162 -82.98 -26.27 -5.42
C GLY A 162 -83.74 -26.30 -6.76
N ASP A 163 -84.92 -26.93 -6.81
CA ASP A 163 -85.84 -26.94 -7.95
C ASP A 163 -85.20 -27.35 -9.29
N GLY A 164 -84.22 -28.27 -9.24
CA GLY A 164 -83.49 -28.76 -10.41
C GLY A 164 -82.19 -28.02 -10.76
N ARG A 165 -81.81 -27.01 -9.97
CA ARG A 165 -80.45 -26.45 -9.96
C ARG A 165 -79.52 -27.38 -9.17
N PRO A 166 -78.21 -27.43 -9.50
CA PRO A 166 -77.24 -28.09 -8.63
C PRO A 166 -77.12 -27.32 -7.32
N VAL A 167 -77.11 -28.04 -6.20
CA VAL A 167 -76.93 -27.50 -4.85
C VAL A 167 -75.74 -28.20 -4.22
N TRP A 168 -74.80 -27.42 -3.66
CA TRP A 168 -73.62 -27.95 -2.99
C TRP A 168 -73.85 -28.01 -1.48
N ILE A 169 -73.51 -29.15 -0.88
CA ILE A 169 -73.69 -29.44 0.55
C ILE A 169 -72.31 -29.60 1.16
N SER A 170 -71.85 -28.57 1.87
CA SER A 170 -70.55 -28.52 2.53
C SER A 170 -70.58 -28.98 3.99
N ASP A 171 -71.76 -29.16 4.59
CA ASP A 171 -71.94 -29.41 6.03
C ASP A 171 -71.23 -30.65 6.58
N TYR A 172 -70.91 -31.59 5.69
CA TYR A 172 -70.28 -32.86 6.03
C TYR A 172 -68.85 -33.00 5.47
N SER A 173 -68.27 -31.91 4.96
CA SER A 173 -67.03 -31.99 4.19
C SER A 173 -65.82 -32.46 5.00
N ASP A 174 -65.79 -32.18 6.30
CA ASP A 174 -64.70 -32.63 7.19
C ASP A 174 -64.69 -34.15 7.44
N GLU A 175 -65.85 -34.82 7.41
CA GLU A 175 -65.97 -36.25 7.77
C GLU A 175 -66.28 -37.16 6.56
N TYR A 176 -67.09 -36.68 5.61
CA TYR A 176 -67.62 -37.50 4.50
C TYR A 176 -67.34 -36.90 3.11
N GLY A 177 -66.73 -35.71 3.05
CA GLY A 177 -66.43 -35.00 1.80
C GLY A 177 -67.58 -34.12 1.30
N LEU A 178 -67.37 -33.51 0.13
CA LEU A 178 -68.29 -32.55 -0.46
C LEU A 178 -69.34 -33.26 -1.31
N PHE A 179 -70.60 -32.87 -1.17
CA PHE A 179 -71.71 -33.45 -1.94
C PHE A 179 -72.39 -32.41 -2.83
N MET A 180 -72.87 -32.86 -3.98
CA MET A 180 -73.75 -32.07 -4.84
C MET A 180 -75.06 -32.83 -5.06
N GLY A 181 -76.18 -32.17 -4.78
CA GLY A 181 -77.52 -32.66 -5.01
C GLY A 181 -78.18 -31.96 -6.21
N ARG A 182 -78.91 -32.71 -7.03
CA ARG A 182 -79.71 -32.12 -8.11
C ARG A 182 -80.99 -32.91 -8.36
N LEU A 183 -82.13 -32.24 -8.28
CA LEU A 183 -83.43 -32.84 -8.59
C LEU A 183 -83.62 -32.99 -10.10
N PHE A 184 -83.98 -34.20 -10.54
CA PHE A 184 -84.32 -34.50 -11.93
C PHE A 184 -85.83 -34.43 -12.08
N LYS A 185 -86.29 -33.51 -12.92
CA LYS A 185 -87.71 -33.35 -13.28
C LYS A 185 -87.98 -33.90 -14.66
N TYR A 186 -89.20 -34.37 -14.89
CA TYR A 186 -89.60 -34.92 -16.18
C TYR A 186 -89.83 -33.80 -17.19
N ILE A 187 -88.83 -33.55 -18.02
CA ILE A 187 -88.80 -32.39 -18.95
C ILE A 187 -89.91 -32.48 -20.01
N GLN A 188 -90.35 -33.70 -20.34
CA GLN A 188 -91.41 -33.92 -21.34
C GLN A 188 -92.81 -33.82 -20.75
N SER A 189 -92.97 -33.78 -19.42
CA SER A 189 -94.28 -33.61 -18.78
C SER A 189 -94.59 -32.14 -18.49
N SER A 190 -95.85 -31.77 -18.71
CA SER A 190 -96.34 -30.41 -18.48
C SER A 190 -96.35 -29.99 -17.00
N ASN A 191 -96.30 -30.95 -16.07
CA ASN A 191 -96.27 -30.69 -14.63
C ASN A 191 -94.85 -30.69 -14.01
N LEU A 192 -93.80 -30.95 -14.81
CA LEU A 192 -92.41 -31.10 -14.36
C LEU A 192 -92.28 -32.02 -13.13
N GLU A 193 -92.95 -33.15 -13.19
CA GLU A 193 -92.94 -34.15 -12.12
C GLU A 193 -91.53 -34.59 -11.73
N GLU A 194 -91.30 -34.78 -10.43
CA GLU A 194 -90.01 -35.22 -9.88
C GLU A 194 -89.76 -36.68 -10.20
N LEU A 195 -88.65 -36.96 -10.86
CA LEU A 195 -88.26 -38.30 -11.29
C LEU A 195 -87.24 -38.96 -10.35
N GLY A 196 -86.49 -38.16 -9.61
CA GLY A 196 -85.45 -38.61 -8.69
C GLY A 196 -84.41 -37.53 -8.45
N THR A 197 -83.43 -37.82 -7.60
CA THR A 197 -82.37 -36.89 -7.23
C THR A 197 -81.02 -37.51 -7.51
N LEU A 198 -80.18 -36.76 -8.22
CA LEU A 198 -78.76 -37.08 -8.40
C LEU A 198 -77.98 -36.58 -7.19
N ILE A 199 -77.14 -37.43 -6.64
CA ILE A 199 -76.19 -37.13 -5.57
C ILE A 199 -74.80 -37.47 -6.11
N VAL A 200 -73.90 -36.49 -6.11
CA VAL A 200 -72.51 -36.67 -6.51
C VAL A 200 -71.62 -36.43 -5.29
N SER A 201 -70.81 -37.41 -4.93
CA SER A 201 -69.76 -37.26 -3.92
C SER A 201 -68.46 -36.85 -4.58
N VAL A 202 -67.82 -35.80 -4.05
CA VAL A 202 -66.56 -35.25 -4.54
C VAL A 202 -65.44 -35.63 -3.56
N ASP A 203 -64.40 -36.26 -4.10
CA ASP A 203 -63.16 -36.54 -3.41
C ASP A 203 -62.30 -35.28 -3.37
N LEU A 204 -62.61 -34.41 -2.41
CA LEU A 204 -61.91 -33.13 -2.26
C LEU A 204 -60.44 -33.34 -1.85
N ASN A 205 -60.13 -34.39 -1.11
CA ASN A 205 -58.75 -34.76 -0.75
C ASN A 205 -57.94 -35.06 -2.03
N GLY A 206 -58.45 -35.95 -2.89
CA GLY A 206 -57.81 -36.26 -4.16
C GLY A 206 -57.65 -35.04 -5.08
N LEU A 207 -58.64 -34.14 -5.10
CA LEU A 207 -58.56 -32.87 -5.84
C LEU A 207 -57.42 -31.99 -5.31
N MET A 208 -57.36 -31.77 -4.00
CA MET A 208 -56.34 -30.90 -3.40
C MET A 208 -54.94 -31.50 -3.48
N ASP A 209 -54.80 -32.81 -3.29
CA ASP A 209 -53.53 -33.52 -3.45
C ASP A 209 -53.00 -33.42 -4.89
N SER A 210 -53.89 -33.41 -5.89
CA SER A 210 -53.49 -33.23 -7.30
C SER A 210 -52.89 -31.86 -7.59
N LEU A 211 -53.32 -30.82 -6.86
CA LEU A 211 -52.77 -29.47 -6.98
C LEU A 211 -51.35 -29.42 -6.42
N ASN A 212 -51.07 -30.21 -5.38
CA ASN A 212 -49.73 -30.39 -4.83
C ASN A 212 -48.81 -31.22 -5.74
N PHE A 213 -49.34 -32.28 -6.36
CA PHE A 213 -48.55 -33.22 -7.19
C PHE A 213 -48.17 -32.67 -8.56
N ASN A 214 -49.05 -31.90 -9.22
CA ASN A 214 -48.79 -31.38 -10.57
C ASN A 214 -47.87 -30.15 -10.59
N GLU A 215 -47.71 -29.45 -9.45
CA GLU A 215 -46.92 -28.22 -9.41
C GLU A 215 -45.54 -28.36 -8.77
N GLY A 216 -45.17 -29.50 -8.15
CA GLY A 216 -43.78 -29.95 -7.88
C GLY A 216 -42.79 -28.97 -7.21
N MET A 217 -43.23 -27.79 -6.77
CA MET A 217 -42.34 -26.67 -6.44
C MET A 217 -42.37 -26.34 -4.94
N TYR A 218 -43.35 -26.86 -4.19
CA TYR A 218 -43.52 -26.58 -2.76
C TYR A 218 -43.93 -27.87 -2.02
N GLU A 219 -43.06 -28.38 -1.14
CA GLU A 219 -43.25 -29.68 -0.47
C GLU A 219 -44.39 -29.69 0.58
N ASP A 220 -44.98 -28.54 0.95
CA ASP A 220 -45.98 -28.46 2.03
C ASP A 220 -47.01 -27.34 1.77
N ALA A 221 -47.63 -27.28 0.59
CA ALA A 221 -48.72 -26.35 0.34
C ALA A 221 -50.00 -26.83 1.04
N GLN A 222 -50.51 -26.01 1.95
CA GLN A 222 -51.70 -26.30 2.73
C GLN A 222 -52.85 -25.43 2.23
N TYR A 223 -53.98 -26.08 1.96
CA TYR A 223 -55.18 -25.44 1.42
C TYR A 223 -56.27 -25.40 2.46
N TYR A 224 -57.07 -24.35 2.36
CA TYR A 224 -58.19 -24.10 3.22
C TYR A 224 -59.33 -23.50 2.40
N ILE A 225 -60.53 -24.05 2.53
CA ILE A 225 -61.72 -23.55 1.84
C ILE A 225 -62.83 -23.32 2.84
N LEU A 226 -63.44 -22.14 2.77
CA LEU A 226 -64.58 -21.72 3.57
C LEU A 226 -65.79 -21.41 2.68
N ALA A 227 -66.97 -21.90 3.06
CA ALA A 227 -68.27 -21.41 2.57
C ALA A 227 -69.04 -20.83 3.75
N ASP A 228 -69.42 -19.55 3.69
CA ASP A 228 -70.27 -18.89 4.71
C ASP A 228 -69.81 -19.18 6.16
N ASP A 229 -68.51 -18.99 6.42
CA ASP A 229 -67.79 -19.27 7.68
C ASP A 229 -67.68 -20.75 8.12
N ARG A 230 -68.13 -21.69 7.30
CA ARG A 230 -67.96 -23.15 7.49
C ARG A 230 -66.77 -23.68 6.70
N ILE A 231 -66.02 -24.58 7.32
CA ILE A 231 -64.86 -25.24 6.70
C ILE A 231 -65.37 -26.31 5.74
N ILE A 232 -65.02 -26.17 4.47
CA ILE A 232 -65.25 -27.19 3.42
C ILE A 232 -64.03 -28.09 3.31
N TYR A 233 -62.85 -27.52 3.50
CA TYR A 233 -61.61 -28.27 3.40
C TYR A 233 -60.58 -27.74 4.35
N ASN A 234 -59.91 -28.67 5.03
CA ASN A 234 -58.75 -28.36 5.82
C ASN A 234 -57.72 -29.49 5.73
N HIS A 235 -56.53 -29.18 5.20
CA HIS A 235 -55.45 -30.17 5.05
C HIS A 235 -54.82 -30.59 6.40
N THR A 236 -54.83 -29.71 7.40
CA THR A 236 -54.26 -29.97 8.74
C THR A 236 -54.95 -29.03 9.75
N ASP A 237 -55.19 -29.43 11.00
CA ASP A 237 -55.74 -28.55 12.02
C ASP A 237 -54.90 -27.26 12.15
N LEU A 238 -55.32 -26.18 11.49
CA LEU A 238 -54.65 -24.88 11.53
C LEU A 238 -54.68 -24.37 12.97
N SER A 239 -53.56 -23.80 13.43
CA SER A 239 -53.62 -22.98 14.65
C SER A 239 -54.52 -21.77 14.40
N GLU A 240 -55.33 -21.42 15.40
CA GLU A 240 -56.32 -20.33 15.32
C GLU A 240 -55.68 -18.98 14.91
N SER A 241 -54.38 -18.82 15.21
CA SER A 241 -53.53 -17.72 14.75
C SER A 241 -53.34 -17.63 13.24
N VAL A 242 -53.22 -18.77 12.53
CA VAL A 242 -53.13 -18.78 11.05
C VAL A 242 -54.45 -18.28 10.47
N ARG A 243 -55.58 -18.75 11.00
CA ARG A 243 -56.93 -18.35 10.55
C ARG A 243 -57.17 -16.86 10.71
N GLN A 244 -56.86 -16.28 11.87
CA GLN A 244 -56.98 -14.82 12.09
C GLN A 244 -56.06 -14.02 11.19
N GLY A 245 -54.86 -14.54 10.87
CA GLY A 245 -53.95 -13.92 9.92
C GLY A 245 -54.50 -13.92 8.49
N MET A 246 -55.25 -14.95 8.11
CA MET A 246 -55.87 -15.10 6.79
C MET A 246 -57.05 -14.14 6.57
N GLU A 247 -57.89 -13.93 7.58
CA GLU A 247 -59.03 -12.98 7.51
C GLU A 247 -58.58 -11.53 7.24
N GLN A 248 -57.32 -11.20 7.54
CA GLN A 248 -56.74 -9.89 7.28
C GLN A 248 -56.20 -9.72 5.86
N ILE A 249 -56.12 -10.79 5.06
CA ILE A 249 -55.64 -10.76 3.69
C ILE A 249 -56.79 -10.37 2.78
N ALA A 250 -56.71 -9.18 2.18
CA ALA A 250 -57.69 -8.75 1.19
C ALA A 250 -57.68 -9.67 -0.05
N ASP A 251 -58.85 -9.87 -0.64
CA ASP A 251 -59.08 -10.70 -1.83
C ASP A 251 -58.07 -10.39 -2.95
N GLY A 252 -57.40 -11.42 -3.45
CA GLY A 252 -56.40 -11.33 -4.52
C GLY A 252 -55.03 -10.76 -4.10
N LYS A 253 -54.77 -10.61 -2.81
CA LYS A 253 -53.44 -10.21 -2.28
C LYS A 253 -52.74 -11.37 -1.57
N TYR A 254 -51.42 -11.21 -1.42
CA TYR A 254 -50.59 -12.11 -0.63
C TYR A 254 -50.05 -11.39 0.61
N ALA A 255 -49.72 -12.17 1.64
CA ALA A 255 -49.05 -11.70 2.84
C ALA A 255 -48.00 -12.71 3.31
N ILE A 256 -46.90 -12.21 3.87
CA ILE A 256 -45.99 -13.05 4.66
C ILE A 256 -46.38 -12.89 6.12
N MET A 257 -46.88 -13.98 6.69
CA MET A 257 -47.28 -14.06 8.08
C MET A 257 -46.25 -14.86 8.88
N THR A 258 -46.11 -14.53 10.16
CA THR A 258 -45.26 -15.29 11.08
C THR A 258 -46.18 -15.91 12.13
N VAL A 259 -46.27 -17.22 12.16
CA VAL A 259 -47.12 -17.97 13.10
C VAL A 259 -46.29 -19.04 13.76
N ASP A 260 -46.37 -19.13 15.09
CA ASP A 260 -45.64 -20.10 15.91
C ASP A 260 -44.12 -20.13 15.66
N GLY A 261 -43.55 -18.98 15.27
CA GLY A 261 -42.12 -18.82 14.95
C GLY A 261 -41.73 -19.18 13.52
N HIS A 262 -42.66 -19.72 12.73
CA HIS A 262 -42.50 -20.08 11.33
C HIS A 262 -43.08 -19.01 10.41
N ARG A 263 -42.42 -18.77 9.27
CA ARG A 263 -42.92 -17.83 8.26
C ARG A 263 -43.69 -18.57 7.20
N TYR A 264 -44.89 -18.08 6.91
CA TYR A 264 -45.73 -18.61 5.85
C TYR A 264 -46.02 -17.53 4.82
N PHE A 265 -46.00 -17.93 3.55
CA PHE A 265 -46.50 -17.13 2.45
C PHE A 265 -47.95 -17.53 2.19
N ALA A 266 -48.89 -16.63 2.47
CA ALA A 266 -50.32 -16.88 2.39
C ALA A 266 -50.97 -16.05 1.29
N VAL A 267 -51.92 -16.67 0.59
CA VAL A 267 -52.75 -16.07 -0.48
C VAL A 267 -54.20 -16.37 -0.16
N SER A 268 -55.05 -15.35 -0.22
CA SER A 268 -56.50 -15.47 -0.05
C SER A 268 -57.20 -14.97 -1.30
N ASN A 269 -58.15 -15.75 -1.82
CA ASN A 269 -58.94 -15.43 -2.99
C ASN A 269 -60.34 -16.06 -2.87
N THR A 270 -61.27 -15.68 -3.74
CA THR A 270 -62.56 -16.36 -3.87
C THR A 270 -62.57 -17.36 -5.01
N ILE A 271 -63.23 -18.51 -4.84
CA ILE A 271 -63.42 -19.50 -5.89
C ILE A 271 -64.47 -18.96 -6.87
N PRO A 272 -64.11 -18.72 -8.14
CA PRO A 272 -65.05 -18.17 -9.11
C PRO A 272 -66.29 -19.07 -9.26
N GLY A 273 -67.48 -18.47 -9.24
CA GLY A 273 -68.75 -19.17 -9.42
C GLY A 273 -69.41 -19.73 -8.15
N PHE A 274 -68.65 -19.91 -7.06
CA PHE A 274 -69.16 -20.54 -5.83
C PHE A 274 -69.20 -19.59 -4.61
N ASN A 275 -68.56 -18.42 -4.69
CA ASN A 275 -68.38 -17.47 -3.57
C ASN A 275 -67.70 -18.06 -2.34
N TRP A 276 -66.98 -19.18 -2.49
CA TRP A 276 -66.21 -19.79 -1.40
C TRP A 276 -64.87 -19.08 -1.24
N THR A 277 -64.46 -18.84 -0.01
CA THR A 277 -63.13 -18.28 0.28
C THR A 277 -62.11 -19.40 0.20
N TYR A 278 -61.12 -19.24 -0.66
CA TYR A 278 -59.97 -20.10 -0.82
C TYR A 278 -58.74 -19.42 -0.22
N ALA A 279 -58.07 -20.10 0.69
CA ALA A 279 -56.80 -19.66 1.22
C ALA A 279 -55.76 -20.76 1.08
N CYS A 280 -54.56 -20.39 0.67
CA CYS A 280 -53.42 -21.29 0.60
C CYS A 280 -52.23 -20.66 1.30
N TYR A 281 -51.46 -21.49 2.01
CA TYR A 281 -50.23 -21.08 2.64
C TYR A 281 -49.13 -22.11 2.45
N VAL A 282 -47.92 -21.60 2.29
CA VAL A 282 -46.71 -22.40 2.06
C VAL A 282 -45.62 -21.93 3.02
N SER A 283 -44.84 -22.87 3.58
CA SER A 283 -43.70 -22.52 4.41
C SER A 283 -42.69 -21.65 3.62
N TYR A 284 -42.46 -20.44 4.11
CA TYR A 284 -41.50 -19.48 3.57
C TYR A 284 -40.14 -19.58 4.26
N ASP A 285 -40.00 -20.42 5.30
CA ASP A 285 -38.75 -20.57 6.04
C ASP A 285 -37.59 -21.08 5.19
N PRO A 286 -37.70 -22.15 4.38
CA PRO A 286 -36.59 -22.63 3.55
C PRO A 286 -36.13 -21.57 2.56
N ILE A 287 -37.07 -20.85 1.97
CA ILE A 287 -36.81 -19.75 1.03
C ILE A 287 -36.10 -18.61 1.75
N PHE A 288 -36.63 -18.17 2.88
CA PHE A 288 -36.07 -17.07 3.68
C PHE A 288 -34.67 -17.41 4.19
N HIS A 289 -34.46 -18.62 4.71
CA HIS A 289 -33.14 -19.08 5.15
C HIS A 289 -32.15 -19.14 4.00
N THR A 290 -32.53 -19.69 2.85
CA THR A 290 -31.63 -19.76 1.67
C THR A 290 -31.24 -18.37 1.18
N VAL A 291 -32.21 -17.45 1.04
CA VAL A 291 -31.95 -16.06 0.61
C VAL A 291 -31.12 -15.29 1.64
N SER A 292 -31.40 -15.45 2.93
CA SER A 292 -30.66 -14.76 4.00
C SER A 292 -29.22 -15.28 4.16
N LEU A 293 -29.02 -16.60 4.04
CA LEU A 293 -27.70 -17.24 4.06
C LEU A 293 -26.89 -16.79 2.83
N ALA A 294 -27.47 -16.79 1.63
CA ALA A 294 -26.82 -16.28 0.42
C ALA A 294 -26.42 -14.80 0.57
N LYS A 295 -27.30 -13.97 1.14
CA LYS A 295 -27.01 -12.56 1.46
C LYS A 295 -25.86 -12.44 2.48
N MET A 296 -25.87 -13.25 3.54
CA MET A 296 -24.82 -13.26 4.55
C MET A 296 -23.46 -13.64 3.96
N ILE A 297 -23.37 -14.74 3.20
CA ILE A 297 -22.13 -15.16 2.52
C ILE A 297 -21.65 -14.06 1.57
N SER A 298 -22.55 -13.44 0.81
CA SER A 298 -22.20 -12.37 -0.13
C SER A 298 -21.60 -11.15 0.58
N ILE A 299 -22.17 -10.75 1.73
CA ILE A 299 -21.63 -9.66 2.56
C ILE A 299 -20.27 -10.05 3.17
N VAL A 300 -20.12 -11.28 3.68
CA VAL A 300 -18.85 -11.76 4.24
C VAL A 300 -17.74 -11.77 3.18
N MET A 301 -18.03 -12.27 1.97
CA MET A 301 -17.09 -12.24 0.84
C MET A 301 -16.70 -10.82 0.44
N LEU A 302 -17.64 -9.87 0.48
CA LEU A 302 -17.36 -8.46 0.22
C LEU A 302 -16.46 -7.84 1.30
N VAL A 303 -16.70 -8.14 2.58
CA VAL A 303 -15.84 -7.66 3.68
C VAL A 303 -14.43 -8.24 3.58
N ILE A 304 -14.30 -9.54 3.29
CA ILE A 304 -13.00 -10.21 3.12
C ILE A 304 -12.25 -9.61 1.92
N SER A 305 -12.92 -9.37 0.80
CA SER A 305 -12.27 -8.81 -0.40
C SER A 305 -11.79 -7.37 -0.17
N VAL A 306 -12.55 -6.56 0.57
CA VAL A 306 -12.13 -5.21 0.99
C VAL A 306 -10.90 -5.28 1.89
N LEU A 307 -10.91 -6.17 2.90
CA LEU A 307 -9.78 -6.32 3.82
C LEU A 307 -8.50 -6.78 3.10
N LEU A 308 -8.61 -7.79 2.23
CA LEU A 308 -7.50 -8.25 1.39
C LEU A 308 -6.99 -7.12 0.48
N SER A 309 -7.88 -6.32 -0.10
CA SER A 309 -7.51 -5.19 -0.95
C SER A 309 -6.73 -4.12 -0.19
N VAL A 310 -7.12 -3.81 1.06
CA VAL A 310 -6.41 -2.86 1.92
C VAL A 310 -5.01 -3.38 2.26
N VAL A 311 -4.89 -4.64 2.70
CA VAL A 311 -3.59 -5.26 3.04
C VAL A 311 -2.67 -5.30 1.81
N PHE A 312 -3.20 -5.71 0.67
CA PHE A 312 -2.46 -5.73 -0.60
C PHE A 312 -2.01 -4.32 -1.00
N SER A 313 -2.87 -3.31 -0.85
CA SER A 313 -2.53 -1.92 -1.17
C SER A 313 -1.39 -1.40 -0.31
N GLU A 314 -1.41 -1.62 1.01
CA GLU A 314 -0.32 -1.19 1.90
C GLU A 314 0.99 -1.90 1.57
N SER A 315 0.93 -3.20 1.26
CA SER A 315 2.11 -3.98 0.84
C SER A 315 2.73 -3.41 -0.45
N MET A 316 1.91 -3.17 -1.47
CA MET A 316 2.37 -2.58 -2.75
C MET A 316 2.91 -1.16 -2.58
N ILE A 317 2.22 -0.33 -1.81
CA ILE A 317 2.64 1.04 -1.54
C ILE A 317 3.97 1.05 -0.76
N ALA A 318 4.14 0.16 0.22
CA ALA A 318 5.38 0.04 0.98
C ALA A 318 6.53 -0.45 0.09
N PHE A 319 6.28 -1.42 -0.79
CA PHE A 319 7.25 -1.91 -1.77
C PHE A 319 7.76 -0.79 -2.68
N ILE A 320 6.86 -0.04 -3.31
CA ILE A 320 7.21 1.09 -4.19
C ILE A 320 7.96 2.17 -3.40
N SER A 321 7.43 2.56 -2.24
CA SER A 321 8.02 3.61 -1.40
C SER A 321 9.43 3.28 -0.93
N ARG A 322 9.73 2.00 -0.66
CA ARG A 322 11.06 1.55 -0.24
C ARG A 322 12.11 1.83 -1.33
N HIS A 323 11.79 1.48 -2.58
CA HIS A 323 12.72 1.65 -3.70
C HIS A 323 12.89 3.13 -4.10
N THR A 324 11.82 3.92 -4.09
CA THR A 324 11.91 5.35 -4.39
C THR A 324 12.62 6.13 -3.29
N ASN A 325 12.34 5.85 -2.01
CA ASN A 325 13.04 6.52 -0.90
C ASN A 325 14.53 6.19 -0.87
N GLN A 326 14.94 5.00 -1.29
CA GLN A 326 16.36 4.67 -1.38
C GLN A 326 17.07 5.51 -2.44
N LEU A 327 16.44 5.72 -3.61
CA LEU A 327 16.98 6.61 -4.63
C LEU A 327 17.02 8.08 -4.15
N VAL A 328 15.97 8.55 -3.47
CA VAL A 328 15.95 9.90 -2.88
C VAL A 328 17.08 10.09 -1.87
N ARG A 329 17.34 9.09 -1.01
CA ARG A 329 18.48 9.11 -0.08
C ARG A 329 19.82 9.16 -0.82
N LYS A 330 19.97 8.41 -1.92
CA LYS A 330 21.13 8.48 -2.81
C LYS A 330 21.38 9.90 -3.33
N MET A 331 20.34 10.52 -3.86
CA MET A 331 20.42 11.90 -4.35
C MET A 331 20.77 12.89 -3.24
N GLN A 332 20.16 12.75 -2.06
CA GLN A 332 20.39 13.66 -0.93
C GLN A 332 21.81 13.54 -0.37
N ALA A 333 22.35 12.32 -0.23
CA ALA A 333 23.72 12.17 0.26
C ALA A 333 24.75 12.67 -0.76
N PHE A 334 24.57 12.35 -2.05
CA PHE A 334 25.45 12.86 -3.10
C PHE A 334 25.45 14.39 -3.18
N SER A 335 24.29 15.02 -2.93
CA SER A 335 24.18 16.48 -2.87
C SER A 335 24.85 17.10 -1.63
N ALA A 336 25.02 16.34 -0.55
CA ALA A 336 25.63 16.82 0.69
C ALA A 336 27.14 16.60 0.70
N ASP A 337 27.59 15.47 0.16
CA ASP A 337 28.98 15.10 0.00
C ASP A 337 29.14 14.30 -1.30
N GLU A 338 29.88 14.87 -2.25
CA GLU A 338 30.10 14.31 -3.58
C GLU A 338 30.92 13.00 -3.52
N ASN A 339 31.61 12.75 -2.41
CA ASN A 339 32.34 11.51 -2.15
C ASN A 339 31.54 10.51 -1.30
N ALA A 340 30.29 10.82 -0.93
CA ALA A 340 29.47 9.94 -0.11
C ALA A 340 29.22 8.60 -0.81
N VAL A 341 29.85 7.54 -0.30
CA VAL A 341 29.56 6.17 -0.69
C VAL A 341 28.40 5.67 0.16
N ILE A 342 27.21 5.60 -0.42
CA ILE A 342 26.08 4.94 0.26
C ILE A 342 26.16 3.44 0.03
N GLU A 343 26.55 2.70 1.06
CA GLU A 343 26.38 1.25 1.11
C GLU A 343 24.90 0.90 0.95
N ASN A 344 24.59 0.15 -0.11
CA ASN A 344 23.22 -0.23 -0.42
C ASN A 344 22.87 -1.57 0.23
N ALA A 345 21.75 -1.61 0.94
CA ALA A 345 21.15 -2.87 1.41
C ALA A 345 20.60 -3.75 0.27
N TYR A 346 20.52 -3.23 -0.97
CA TYR A 346 20.00 -3.94 -2.14
C TYR A 346 20.79 -3.55 -3.40
N ASP A 347 21.23 -4.55 -4.16
CA ASP A 347 21.97 -4.35 -5.41
C ASP A 347 21.02 -4.08 -6.59
N TYR A 348 20.98 -2.82 -7.06
CA TYR A 348 20.17 -2.41 -8.22
C TYR A 348 20.85 -2.69 -9.57
N SER A 349 22.11 -3.11 -9.60
CA SER A 349 22.85 -3.36 -10.85
C SER A 349 22.19 -4.47 -11.68
N ARG A 350 21.70 -5.52 -11.01
CA ARG A 350 21.09 -6.70 -11.65
C ARG A 350 19.58 -6.58 -11.87
N ARG A 351 18.94 -5.54 -11.33
CA ARG A 351 17.49 -5.38 -11.39
C ARG A 351 17.07 -4.84 -12.76
N ARG A 352 16.16 -5.54 -13.45
CA ARG A 352 15.77 -5.24 -14.85
C ARG A 352 14.53 -4.37 -15.01
N ASP A 353 13.92 -3.91 -13.93
CA ASP A 353 12.76 -3.03 -13.96
C ASP A 353 13.16 -1.54 -13.95
N GLU A 354 12.15 -0.66 -13.91
CA GLU A 354 12.29 0.79 -13.90
C GLU A 354 13.10 1.29 -12.69
N PHE A 355 12.97 0.64 -11.53
CA PHE A 355 13.75 1.00 -10.33
C PHE A 355 15.23 0.70 -10.51
N GLY A 356 15.57 -0.42 -11.15
CA GLY A 356 16.94 -0.74 -11.52
C GLY A 356 17.52 0.25 -12.53
N LEU A 357 16.74 0.60 -13.56
CA LEU A 357 17.16 1.58 -14.57
C LEU A 357 17.44 2.96 -13.95
N LEU A 358 16.53 3.48 -13.13
CA LEU A 358 16.70 4.78 -12.48
C LEU A 358 17.94 4.84 -11.58
N ASN A 359 18.20 3.79 -10.80
CA ASN A 359 19.39 3.73 -9.95
C ASN A 359 20.68 3.70 -10.78
N ARG A 360 20.76 2.88 -11.83
CA ARG A 360 21.96 2.82 -12.68
C ARG A 360 22.23 4.14 -13.41
N GLN A 361 21.19 4.80 -13.89
CA GLN A 361 21.31 6.12 -14.55
C GLN A 361 21.78 7.19 -13.55
N PHE A 362 21.26 7.16 -12.32
CA PHE A 362 21.75 8.05 -11.27
C PHE A 362 23.23 7.77 -10.93
N ASP A 363 23.61 6.49 -10.77
CA ASP A 363 24.99 6.10 -10.45
C ASP A 363 25.97 6.56 -11.55
N SER A 364 25.60 6.40 -12.83
CA SER A 364 26.40 6.89 -13.97
C SER A 364 26.52 8.42 -14.00
N MET A 365 25.44 9.14 -13.69
CA MET A 365 25.46 10.60 -13.59
C MET A 365 26.37 11.07 -12.44
N ALA A 366 26.30 10.43 -11.27
CA ALA A 366 27.11 10.75 -10.11
C ALA A 366 28.60 10.49 -10.36
N GLU A 367 28.95 9.43 -11.09
CA GLU A 367 30.32 9.17 -11.54
C GLU A 367 30.83 10.23 -12.51
N LYS A 368 30.02 10.63 -13.49
CA LYS A 368 30.40 11.69 -14.43
C LYS A 368 30.61 13.04 -13.74
N ILE A 369 29.78 13.37 -12.75
CA ILE A 369 29.92 14.59 -11.96
C ILE A 369 31.23 14.56 -11.16
N ARG A 370 31.56 13.44 -10.48
CA ARG A 370 32.84 13.28 -9.77
C ARG A 370 34.06 13.45 -10.67
N GLU A 371 34.03 12.86 -11.86
CA GLU A 371 35.09 13.04 -12.86
C GLU A 371 35.26 14.52 -13.23
N LEU A 372 34.16 15.25 -13.46
CA LEU A 372 34.20 16.67 -13.78
C LEU A 372 34.76 17.52 -12.62
N ILE A 373 34.40 17.20 -11.37
CA ILE A 373 34.95 17.86 -10.18
C ILE A 373 36.46 17.66 -10.10
N GLN A 374 36.92 16.42 -10.27
CA GLN A 374 38.35 16.10 -10.23
C GLN A 374 39.14 16.81 -11.33
N VAL A 375 38.63 16.80 -12.56
CA VAL A 375 39.25 17.51 -13.69
C VAL A 375 39.32 19.01 -13.42
N ASN A 376 38.26 19.60 -12.86
CA ASN A 376 38.25 21.02 -12.50
C ASN A 376 39.29 21.35 -11.43
N TYR A 377 39.37 20.53 -10.38
CA TYR A 377 40.34 20.68 -9.30
C TYR A 377 41.79 20.63 -9.81
N VAL A 378 42.12 19.64 -10.63
CA VAL A 378 43.46 19.51 -11.23
C VAL A 378 43.77 20.74 -12.10
N ASN A 379 42.83 21.21 -12.89
CA ASN A 379 43.02 22.41 -13.72
C ASN A 379 43.31 23.67 -12.88
N GLU A 380 42.62 23.87 -11.75
CA GLU A 380 42.92 24.99 -10.85
C GLU A 380 44.31 24.86 -10.21
N LEU A 381 44.76 23.65 -9.84
CA LEU A 381 46.11 23.44 -9.33
C LEU A 381 47.18 23.79 -10.37
N TRP A 382 46.99 23.36 -11.62
CA TRP A 382 47.92 23.67 -12.72
C TRP A 382 47.97 25.17 -13.00
N LYS A 383 46.82 25.84 -12.92
CA LYS A 383 46.73 27.30 -13.06
C LYS A 383 47.49 28.03 -11.95
N LYS A 384 47.42 27.55 -10.72
CA LYS A 384 48.20 28.09 -9.58
C LYS A 384 49.70 27.88 -9.76
N ASP A 385 50.13 26.68 -10.14
CA ASP A 385 51.55 26.37 -10.42
C ASP A 385 52.10 27.25 -11.55
N ALA A 386 51.33 27.41 -12.64
CA ALA A 386 51.70 28.29 -13.74
C ALA A 386 51.84 29.76 -13.31
N GLN A 387 50.96 30.24 -12.42
CA GLN A 387 51.05 31.60 -11.85
C GLN A 387 52.30 31.78 -10.99
N LEU A 388 52.65 30.80 -10.15
CA LEU A 388 53.84 30.84 -9.31
C LEU A 388 55.12 30.85 -10.16
N LYS A 389 55.23 29.95 -11.14
CA LYS A 389 56.36 29.91 -12.07
C LYS A 389 56.49 31.21 -12.88
N ALA A 390 55.37 31.80 -13.30
CA ALA A 390 55.39 33.09 -13.99
C ALA A 390 55.91 34.22 -13.10
N LEU A 391 55.57 34.23 -11.80
CA LEU A 391 56.07 35.22 -10.85
C LEU A 391 57.57 35.04 -10.59
N GLU A 392 58.05 33.81 -10.42
CA GLU A 392 59.48 33.52 -10.25
C GLU A 392 60.33 33.99 -11.43
N MET A 393 59.82 33.83 -12.66
CA MET A 393 60.52 34.29 -13.88
C MET A 393 60.67 35.81 -14.00
N GLN A 394 59.93 36.61 -13.21
CA GLN A 394 60.06 38.08 -13.25
C GLN A 394 61.35 38.60 -12.59
N ILE A 395 62.04 37.81 -11.76
CA ILE A 395 63.37 38.16 -11.22
C ILE A 395 64.42 37.57 -12.17
N ASN A 396 65.16 38.40 -12.91
CA ASN A 396 66.24 37.95 -13.78
C ASN A 396 67.57 37.85 -13.00
N PRO A 397 68.04 36.66 -12.59
CA PRO A 397 69.24 36.51 -11.77
C PRO A 397 70.48 37.01 -12.50
N HIS A 398 70.54 36.80 -13.81
CA HIS A 398 71.67 37.20 -14.65
C HIS A 398 71.80 38.73 -14.72
N PHE A 399 70.70 39.47 -14.81
CA PHE A 399 70.75 40.93 -14.76
C PHE A 399 71.34 41.41 -13.42
N LEU A 400 70.93 40.81 -12.30
CA LEU A 400 71.44 41.18 -10.98
C LEU A 400 72.93 40.84 -10.82
N TYR A 401 73.38 39.65 -11.25
CA TYR A 401 74.80 39.29 -11.22
C TYR A 401 75.65 40.23 -12.06
N ASN A 402 75.22 40.51 -13.29
CA ASN A 402 75.95 41.41 -14.18
C ASN A 402 76.01 42.84 -13.63
N THR A 403 74.94 43.28 -12.98
CA THR A 403 74.89 44.60 -12.34
C THR A 403 75.88 44.65 -11.17
N LEU A 404 75.89 43.64 -10.30
CA LEU A 404 76.82 43.56 -9.17
C LEU A 404 78.28 43.47 -9.64
N GLU A 405 78.59 42.64 -10.63
CA GLU A 405 79.95 42.61 -11.20
C GLU A 405 80.39 43.97 -11.76
N SER A 406 79.49 44.68 -12.44
CA SER A 406 79.78 46.01 -12.97
C SER A 406 80.09 47.02 -11.85
N VAL A 407 79.38 46.95 -10.72
CA VAL A 407 79.67 47.77 -9.53
C VAL A 407 81.01 47.36 -8.91
N ASN A 408 81.31 46.06 -8.80
CA ASN A 408 82.56 45.56 -8.23
C ASN A 408 83.77 46.07 -9.03
N TRP A 409 83.72 46.00 -10.36
CA TRP A 409 84.80 46.51 -11.23
C TRP A 409 85.00 48.02 -11.10
N ARG A 410 83.90 48.79 -10.99
CA ARG A 410 83.98 50.24 -10.74
C ARG A 410 84.60 50.57 -9.38
N ALA A 411 84.26 49.81 -8.34
CA ALA A 411 84.83 49.98 -7.01
C ALA A 411 86.34 49.70 -7.00
N LYS A 412 86.78 48.60 -7.62
CA LYS A 412 88.20 48.26 -7.80
C LYS A 412 88.95 49.35 -8.58
N ALA A 413 88.37 49.86 -9.66
CA ALA A 413 88.96 50.93 -10.47
C ALA A 413 89.10 52.27 -9.71
N ALA A 414 88.18 52.55 -8.77
CA ALA A 414 88.24 53.72 -7.90
C ALA A 414 89.19 53.54 -6.69
N GLY A 415 89.85 52.38 -6.56
CA GLY A 415 90.71 52.06 -5.42
C GLY A 415 89.94 51.84 -4.11
N ASN A 416 88.61 51.67 -4.16
CA ASN A 416 87.78 51.49 -2.97
C ASN A 416 87.59 49.99 -2.70
N GLY A 417 88.51 49.41 -1.91
CA GLY A 417 88.49 48.00 -1.53
C GLY A 417 87.28 47.61 -0.69
N GLU A 418 86.72 48.53 0.09
CA GLU A 418 85.56 48.28 0.96
C GLU A 418 84.28 48.04 0.16
N ILE A 419 84.01 48.90 -0.83
CA ILE A 419 82.86 48.71 -1.74
C ILE A 419 83.01 47.41 -2.55
N SER A 420 84.24 47.09 -2.98
CA SER A 420 84.50 45.84 -3.69
C SER A 420 84.17 44.61 -2.83
N CYS A 421 84.62 44.59 -1.57
CA CYS A 421 84.36 43.51 -0.63
C CYS A 421 82.86 43.36 -0.31
N MET A 422 82.14 44.48 -0.13
CA MET A 422 80.69 44.46 0.07
C MET A 422 79.93 43.89 -1.13
N VAL A 423 80.32 44.28 -2.35
CA VAL A 423 79.64 43.81 -3.58
C VAL A 423 79.94 42.33 -3.85
N GLU A 424 81.16 41.86 -3.59
CA GLU A 424 81.51 40.43 -3.67
C GLU A 424 80.73 39.61 -2.63
N SER A 425 80.65 40.10 -1.40
CA SER A 425 79.85 39.49 -0.33
C SER A 425 78.37 39.42 -0.70
N LEU A 426 77.80 40.51 -1.25
CA LEU A 426 76.43 40.55 -1.72
C LEU A 426 76.18 39.60 -2.91
N GLY A 427 77.14 39.49 -3.82
CA GLY A 427 77.09 38.52 -4.91
C GLY A 427 77.10 37.08 -4.42
N THR A 428 77.84 36.77 -3.36
CA THR A 428 77.85 35.45 -2.70
C THR A 428 76.50 35.14 -2.06
N LEU A 429 75.89 36.08 -1.32
CA LEU A 429 74.55 35.91 -0.74
C LEU A 429 73.46 35.73 -1.81
N LEU A 430 73.52 36.53 -2.88
CA LEU A 430 72.54 36.45 -3.96
C LEU A 430 72.65 35.13 -4.73
N ARG A 431 73.88 34.66 -4.98
CA ARG A 431 74.14 33.33 -5.57
C ARG A 431 73.62 32.21 -4.69
N ALA A 432 73.87 32.29 -3.39
CA ALA A 432 73.35 31.33 -2.44
C ALA A 432 71.81 31.34 -2.44
N THR A 433 71.15 32.49 -2.47
CA THR A 433 69.68 32.56 -2.42
C THR A 433 69.01 32.10 -3.71
N LEU A 434 69.59 32.41 -4.88
CA LEU A 434 69.01 32.12 -6.19
C LEU A 434 69.50 30.81 -6.82
N SER A 435 70.48 30.12 -6.23
CA SER A 435 70.95 28.83 -6.72
C SER A 435 69.89 27.74 -6.54
N LYS A 436 69.51 27.10 -7.66
CA LYS A 436 68.50 26.03 -7.74
C LYS A 436 69.00 24.65 -7.25
N THR A 437 70.19 24.55 -6.68
CA THR A 437 70.82 23.25 -6.39
C THR A 437 70.82 22.95 -4.89
N ASN A 438 70.25 21.79 -4.56
CA ASN A 438 70.23 21.03 -3.30
C ASN A 438 69.77 21.77 -2.03
N SER A 439 68.77 21.18 -1.34
CA SER A 439 68.26 21.63 -0.03
C SER A 439 69.28 21.46 1.12
N ILE A 440 70.39 20.76 0.85
CA ILE A 440 71.46 20.39 1.78
C ILE A 440 72.81 20.82 1.20
N LEU A 441 73.62 21.50 2.01
CA LEU A 441 74.96 21.99 1.68
C LEU A 441 75.97 21.61 2.78
N ASP A 442 77.26 21.76 2.47
CA ASP A 442 78.30 21.51 3.46
C ASP A 442 78.34 22.67 4.47
N LEU A 443 78.61 22.39 5.74
CA LEU A 443 78.67 23.41 6.79
C LEU A 443 79.63 24.55 6.43
N LYS A 444 80.73 24.23 5.75
CA LYS A 444 81.65 25.22 5.17
C LYS A 444 80.94 26.23 4.28
N GLN A 445 80.04 25.79 3.41
CA GLN A 445 79.31 26.66 2.49
C GLN A 445 78.32 27.55 3.26
N GLU A 446 77.67 27.06 4.31
CA GLU A 446 76.83 27.90 5.18
C GLU A 446 77.68 28.95 5.91
N LEU A 447 78.85 28.57 6.42
CA LEU A 447 79.79 29.48 7.07
C LEU A 447 80.31 30.56 6.11
N GLU A 448 80.54 30.23 4.83
CA GLU A 448 80.89 31.21 3.78
C GLU A 448 79.76 32.21 3.55
N ILE A 449 78.50 31.75 3.54
CA ILE A 449 77.30 32.61 3.43
C ILE A 449 77.20 33.54 4.64
N ILE A 450 77.32 33.01 5.85
CA ILE A 450 77.30 33.80 7.09
C ILE A 450 78.43 34.82 7.10
N THR A 451 79.64 34.43 6.71
CA THR A 451 80.80 35.33 6.67
C THR A 451 80.56 36.48 5.69
N ALA A 452 79.99 36.19 4.52
CA ALA A 452 79.62 37.22 3.55
C ALA A 452 78.55 38.16 4.13
N TYR A 453 77.53 37.64 4.82
CA TYR A 453 76.51 38.45 5.48
C TYR A 453 77.09 39.36 6.56
N ILE A 454 77.87 38.79 7.49
CA ILE A 454 78.51 39.54 8.57
C ILE A 454 79.48 40.58 8.02
N THR A 455 80.19 40.29 6.93
CA THR A 455 81.09 41.26 6.28
C THR A 455 80.33 42.50 5.83
N ILE A 456 79.17 42.35 5.18
CA ILE A 456 78.32 43.47 4.78
C ILE A 456 77.85 44.26 6.01
N GLN A 457 77.39 43.57 7.05
CA GLN A 457 76.90 44.21 8.26
C GLN A 457 78.01 44.92 9.04
N LYS A 458 79.23 44.38 9.03
CA LYS A 458 80.40 45.02 9.65
C LYS A 458 80.78 46.32 8.96
N TYR A 459 80.64 46.41 7.62
CA TYR A 459 80.77 47.70 6.93
C TYR A 459 79.64 48.68 7.26
N ARG A 460 78.43 48.20 7.55
CA ARG A 460 77.28 49.05 7.91
C ARG A 460 77.37 49.62 9.33
N PHE A 461 77.85 48.81 10.28
CA PHE A 461 77.87 49.14 11.71
C PHE A 461 79.28 49.42 12.26
N GLU A 462 80.31 49.30 11.42
CA GLU A 462 81.72 49.56 11.74
C GLU A 462 82.18 48.83 13.02
N ASP A 463 82.81 49.55 13.94
CA ASP A 463 83.36 49.00 15.19
C ASP A 463 82.29 48.52 16.19
N ARG A 464 81.00 48.75 15.91
CA ARG A 464 79.90 48.31 16.79
C ARG A 464 79.58 46.83 16.69
N LEU A 465 80.02 46.15 15.62
CA LEU A 465 79.78 44.71 15.41
C LEU A 465 81.08 43.92 15.56
N GLU A 466 81.20 43.19 16.65
CA GLU A 466 82.22 42.16 16.83
C GLU A 466 81.63 40.78 16.58
N TYR A 467 82.41 39.90 15.95
CA TYR A 467 81.98 38.52 15.74
C TYR A 467 83.14 37.54 15.86
N CYS A 468 82.82 36.34 16.31
CA CYS A 468 83.74 35.22 16.39
C CYS A 468 83.04 33.93 15.96
N ILE A 469 83.66 33.19 15.04
CA ILE A 469 83.21 31.86 14.62
C ILE A 469 84.25 30.86 15.08
N THR A 470 83.85 29.92 15.92
CA THR A 470 84.67 28.81 16.39
C THR A 470 84.02 27.50 15.94
N CYS A 471 84.75 26.69 15.18
CA CYS A 471 84.26 25.42 14.65
C CYS A 471 85.32 24.34 14.91
N GLU A 472 84.92 23.22 15.54
CA GLU A 472 85.81 22.08 15.79
C GLU A 472 86.40 21.56 14.46
N GLU A 473 87.70 21.24 14.48
CA GLU A 473 88.44 20.79 13.31
C GLU A 473 87.87 19.44 12.81
N GLY A 474 87.40 19.41 11.55
CA GLY A 474 86.75 18.24 10.94
C GLY A 474 85.24 18.38 10.71
N LEU A 475 84.58 19.41 11.26
CA LEU A 475 83.13 19.60 11.09
C LEU A 475 82.72 20.35 9.82
N TYR A 476 83.66 21.00 9.12
CA TYR A 476 83.40 21.77 7.90
C TYR A 476 82.67 21.00 6.79
N GLY A 477 82.85 19.67 6.72
CA GLY A 477 82.19 18.79 5.75
C GLY A 477 80.83 18.25 6.18
N ALA A 478 80.30 18.66 7.33
CA ALA A 478 78.99 18.21 7.80
C ALA A 478 77.88 18.68 6.85
N ARG A 479 76.94 17.79 6.52
CA ARG A 479 75.81 18.08 5.62
C ARG A 479 74.67 18.69 6.43
N ILE A 480 74.37 19.96 6.18
CA ILE A 480 73.31 20.68 6.88
C ILE A 480 72.27 21.27 5.91
N PRO A 481 71.00 21.43 6.33
CA PRO A 481 70.02 22.14 5.54
C PRO A 481 70.50 23.56 5.26
N LYS A 482 70.40 23.99 4.00
CA LYS A 482 70.75 25.34 3.58
C LYS A 482 69.95 26.41 4.32
N MET A 483 70.57 27.50 4.75
CA MET A 483 69.93 28.68 5.37
C MET A 483 69.28 28.40 6.75
N ILE A 484 69.97 27.71 7.64
CA ILE A 484 69.50 27.48 9.02
C ILE A 484 70.26 28.31 10.06
N ILE A 485 71.52 28.66 9.79
CA ILE A 485 72.32 29.45 10.72
C ILE A 485 72.18 30.94 10.37
N GLN A 486 72.16 31.28 9.08
CA GLN A 486 72.05 32.68 8.64
C GLN A 486 70.88 33.41 9.32
N PRO A 487 69.62 32.92 9.33
CA PRO A 487 68.53 33.68 9.93
C PRO A 487 68.69 33.91 11.44
N LEU A 488 69.42 33.03 12.14
CA LEU A 488 69.75 33.23 13.56
C LEU A 488 70.76 34.37 13.74
N VAL A 489 71.75 34.46 12.86
CA VAL A 489 72.72 35.57 12.82
C VAL A 489 72.04 36.88 12.41
N GLU A 490 71.12 36.85 11.45
CA GLU A 490 70.31 38.02 11.08
C GLU A 490 69.49 38.53 12.27
N ASN A 491 68.81 37.62 12.96
CA ASN A 491 68.07 37.95 14.18
C ASN A 491 69.00 38.58 15.23
N ALA A 492 70.14 37.96 15.52
CA ALA A 492 71.11 38.46 16.48
C ALA A 492 71.59 39.89 16.15
N ILE A 493 71.91 40.18 14.89
CA ILE A 493 72.35 41.52 14.46
C ILE A 493 71.21 42.55 14.58
N ASN A 494 70.00 42.21 14.12
CA ASN A 494 68.89 43.15 14.15
C ASN A 494 68.50 43.52 15.59
N TYR A 495 68.36 42.54 16.48
CA TYR A 495 68.03 42.80 17.88
C TYR A 495 69.19 43.47 18.65
N GLY A 496 70.44 43.08 18.37
CA GLY A 496 71.60 43.65 19.06
C GLY A 496 72.01 45.06 18.62
N LEU A 497 71.74 45.46 17.35
CA LEU A 497 72.24 46.73 16.80
C LEU A 497 71.18 47.68 16.21
N GLU A 498 70.01 47.19 15.76
CA GLU A 498 68.93 48.07 15.26
C GLU A 498 68.00 48.55 16.39
N GLU A 499 67.85 47.77 17.46
CA GLU A 499 67.04 48.11 18.64
C GLU A 499 67.85 48.74 19.81
N SER A 500 69.20 48.73 19.72
CA SER A 500 70.13 49.28 20.73
C SER A 500 71.22 50.17 20.13
N THR A 501 71.73 51.15 20.90
CA THR A 501 72.85 52.04 20.51
C THR A 501 74.22 51.51 20.95
N GLU A 502 74.27 50.34 21.57
CA GLU A 502 75.48 49.76 22.16
C GLU A 502 76.26 48.88 21.17
N PHE A 503 77.38 48.31 21.63
CA PHE A 503 78.19 47.32 20.92
C PHE A 503 77.49 45.96 20.94
N CYS A 504 77.59 45.20 19.84
CA CYS A 504 77.05 43.85 19.73
C CYS A 504 78.16 42.85 19.39
N SER A 505 78.29 41.81 20.19
CA SER A 505 79.20 40.69 20.02
C SER A 505 78.42 39.42 19.69
N ILE A 506 78.70 38.83 18.53
CA ILE A 506 78.08 37.57 18.08
C ILE A 506 79.09 36.44 18.11
N GLY A 507 78.80 35.40 18.90
CA GLY A 507 79.57 34.17 18.95
C GLY A 507 78.84 33.03 18.24
N ILE A 508 79.49 32.40 17.27
CA ILE A 508 79.02 31.15 16.66
C ILE A 508 79.97 30.03 17.10
N LEU A 509 79.45 29.04 17.83
CA LEU A 509 80.20 27.88 18.30
C LEU A 509 79.59 26.62 17.68
N ILE A 510 80.43 25.79 17.06
CA ILE A 510 80.02 24.56 16.39
C ILE A 510 80.85 23.42 16.94
N GLU A 511 80.17 22.46 17.56
CA GLU A 511 80.78 21.34 18.29
C GLU A 511 80.09 20.03 17.93
N HIS A 512 80.82 18.92 18.07
CA HIS A 512 80.29 17.58 17.90
C HIS A 512 80.17 16.88 19.25
N ASP A 513 78.93 16.64 19.68
CA ASP A 513 78.66 15.78 20.82
C ASP A 513 78.85 14.32 20.42
N ARG A 514 80.00 13.76 20.80
CA ARG A 514 80.40 12.39 20.45
C ARG A 514 79.59 11.32 21.20
N THR A 515 78.86 11.70 22.25
CA THR A 515 78.06 10.74 23.04
C THR A 515 76.75 10.38 22.35
N ASP A 516 76.12 11.37 21.72
CA ASP A 516 74.83 11.22 21.03
C ASP A 516 74.94 11.34 19.49
N HIS A 517 76.15 11.44 18.93
CA HIS A 517 76.41 11.65 17.50
C HIS A 517 75.68 12.86 16.90
N THR A 518 75.60 13.94 17.67
CA THR A 518 74.87 15.16 17.28
C THR A 518 75.81 16.32 16.99
N LEU A 519 75.54 17.03 15.89
CA LEU A 519 76.11 18.33 15.60
C LEU A 519 75.32 19.40 16.37
N VAL A 520 76.01 20.17 17.20
CA VAL A 520 75.43 21.24 18.00
C VAL A 520 75.97 22.58 17.52
N ILE A 521 75.07 23.51 17.23
CA ILE A 521 75.40 24.86 16.76
C ILE A 521 74.79 25.86 17.71
N HIS A 522 75.63 26.66 18.36
CA HIS A 522 75.20 27.76 19.21
C HIS A 522 75.44 29.09 18.48
N VAL A 523 74.41 29.91 18.40
CA VAL A 523 74.50 31.32 18.03
C VAL A 523 74.17 32.14 19.27
N LYS A 524 75.17 32.87 19.78
CA LYS A 524 75.08 33.68 21.00
C LYS A 524 75.23 35.16 20.65
N ASN A 525 74.40 36.02 21.22
CA ASN A 525 74.57 37.47 21.11
C ASN A 525 74.29 38.17 22.44
N ASP A 526 74.98 39.28 22.67
CA ASP A 526 74.68 40.23 23.74
C ASP A 526 73.61 41.25 23.31
N GLY A 527 73.15 42.07 24.25
CA GLY A 527 72.19 43.15 23.99
C GLY A 527 70.73 42.71 23.78
N SER A 528 70.42 41.40 23.80
CA SER A 528 69.05 40.89 23.75
C SER A 528 68.84 39.67 24.64
N GLN A 529 67.58 39.38 24.98
CA GLN A 529 67.17 38.21 25.75
C GLN A 529 65.92 37.59 25.11
N PHE A 530 65.87 36.26 25.04
CA PHE A 530 64.66 35.54 24.65
C PHE A 530 63.64 35.57 25.79
N GLU A 531 62.36 35.78 25.45
CA GLU A 531 61.27 35.58 26.40
C GLU A 531 61.15 34.08 26.75
N GLU A 532 60.78 33.76 28.01
CA GLU A 532 60.48 32.38 28.39
C GLU A 532 59.40 31.78 27.49
N ASP A 533 59.63 30.54 27.04
CA ASP A 533 58.76 29.77 26.15
C ASP A 533 58.42 30.44 24.82
N LEU A 534 59.30 31.31 24.29
CA LEU A 534 59.07 32.07 23.06
C LEU A 534 58.64 31.18 21.86
N LEU A 535 59.32 30.05 21.63
CA LEU A 535 58.96 29.12 20.54
C LEU A 535 57.54 28.56 20.68
N LEU A 536 57.08 28.32 21.91
CA LEU A 536 55.75 27.76 22.19
C LEU A 536 54.65 28.83 22.06
N LYS A 537 54.92 30.06 22.50
CA LYS A 537 54.05 31.23 22.32
C LYS A 537 53.88 31.62 20.85
N LEU A 538 54.96 31.50 20.05
CA LEU A 538 54.95 31.73 18.60
C LEU A 538 54.11 30.66 17.87
N ARG A 539 54.28 29.37 18.20
CA ARG A 539 53.47 28.26 17.63
C ARG A 539 51.98 28.35 17.96
N SER A 540 51.64 28.81 19.17
CA SER A 540 50.25 28.96 19.61
C SER A 540 49.57 30.25 19.15
N SER A 541 50.24 31.05 18.31
CA SER A 541 49.76 32.36 17.83
C SER A 541 49.40 33.36 18.94
N GLN A 542 49.94 33.17 20.16
CA GLN A 542 49.72 34.08 21.29
C GLN A 542 50.48 35.41 21.11
N ILE A 543 51.57 35.40 20.35
CA ILE A 543 52.34 36.59 19.96
C ILE A 543 52.25 36.70 18.43
N LYS A 544 51.93 37.90 17.91
CA LYS A 544 51.98 38.16 16.47
C LYS A 544 53.44 38.20 16.03
N PRO A 545 53.89 37.35 15.09
CA PRO A 545 55.26 37.38 14.63
C PRO A 545 55.50 38.65 13.81
N ASN A 546 56.35 39.55 14.29
CA ASN A 546 57.05 40.48 13.42
C ASN A 546 58.04 39.64 12.62
N GLY A 547 57.92 39.56 11.28
CA GLY A 547 58.83 38.90 10.31
C GLY A 547 59.73 37.73 10.80
N PHE A 548 60.70 38.04 11.66
CA PHE A 548 61.61 37.16 12.39
C PHE A 548 60.97 35.99 13.16
N GLY A 549 59.78 36.17 13.75
CA GLY A 549 59.09 35.09 14.50
C GLY A 549 58.69 33.90 13.61
N ILE A 550 58.47 34.14 12.32
CA ILE A 550 58.19 33.07 11.33
C ILE A 550 59.48 32.30 11.00
N GLY A 551 60.63 32.97 10.99
CA GLY A 551 61.93 32.37 10.68
C GLY A 551 62.37 31.32 11.70
N LEU A 552 62.19 31.60 13.01
CA LEU A 552 62.55 30.66 14.09
C LEU A 552 61.68 29.39 14.08
N ILE A 553 60.37 29.52 13.84
CA ILE A 553 59.46 28.36 13.70
C ILE A 553 59.87 27.53 12.48
N ASN A 554 60.14 28.17 11.35
CA ASN A 554 60.51 27.48 10.12
C ASN A 554 61.83 26.71 10.26
N ILE A 555 62.83 27.25 10.97
CA ILE A 555 64.09 26.55 11.25
C ILE A 555 63.80 25.28 12.07
N ASP A 556 63.04 25.43 13.16
CA ASP A 556 62.72 24.32 14.06
C ASP A 556 61.88 23.23 13.38
N GLU A 557 60.83 23.60 12.64
CA GLU A 557 60.00 22.67 11.88
C GLU A 557 60.79 21.98 10.78
N ARG A 558 61.68 22.71 10.08
CA ARG A 558 62.49 22.14 9.01
C ARG A 558 63.47 21.10 9.55
N ILE A 559 64.14 21.36 10.67
CA ILE A 559 65.03 20.39 11.31
C ILE A 559 64.21 19.16 11.75
N LYS A 560 63.05 19.37 12.36
CA LYS A 560 62.17 18.28 12.82
C LYS A 560 61.60 17.42 11.70
N LEU A 561 61.25 18.03 10.56
CA LEU A 561 60.76 17.34 9.38
C LEU A 561 61.87 16.52 8.70
N MET A 562 63.11 17.01 8.72
CA MET A 562 64.23 16.33 8.07
C MET A 562 64.85 15.23 8.93
N TYR A 563 64.93 15.40 10.25
CA TYR A 563 65.72 14.53 11.12
C TYR A 563 64.94 13.86 12.26
N GLY A 564 63.69 14.24 12.51
CA GLY A 564 62.88 13.69 13.61
C GLY A 564 62.61 14.70 14.73
N ARG A 565 61.68 14.35 15.64
CA ARG A 565 61.16 15.28 16.67
C ARG A 565 62.12 15.54 17.83
N GLU A 566 63.11 14.67 17.99
CA GLU A 566 64.19 14.73 18.97
C GLU A 566 65.23 15.82 18.66
N TYR A 567 65.27 16.31 17.42
CA TYR A 567 66.12 17.41 16.96
C TYR A 567 65.33 18.71 16.83
N GLY A 568 66.02 19.83 16.68
CA GLY A 568 65.35 21.12 16.48
C GLY A 568 66.15 22.30 16.99
N LEU A 569 65.42 23.40 17.22
CA LEU A 569 65.92 24.64 17.76
C LEU A 569 65.46 24.81 19.22
N THR A 570 66.41 25.15 20.09
CA THR A 570 66.15 25.53 21.48
C THR A 570 66.64 26.95 21.72
N LEU A 571 65.84 27.76 22.40
CA LEU A 571 66.18 29.16 22.72
C LEU A 571 66.24 29.32 24.24
N TYR A 572 67.34 29.86 24.75
CA TYR A 572 67.52 30.14 26.18
C TYR A 572 68.46 31.34 26.38
N ASN A 573 68.52 31.86 27.61
CA ASN A 573 69.46 32.93 27.99
C ASN A 573 70.54 32.36 28.92
N GLU A 574 71.80 32.73 28.67
CA GLU A 574 72.98 32.32 29.45
C GLU A 574 73.89 33.54 29.66
N ASP A 575 74.27 33.84 30.91
CA ASP A 575 75.15 34.98 31.26
C ASP A 575 74.75 36.33 30.61
N GLU A 576 73.45 36.67 30.66
CA GLU A 576 72.84 37.85 30.04
C GLU A 576 72.90 37.89 28.49
N LYS A 577 73.26 36.78 27.84
CA LYS A 577 73.24 36.62 26.39
C LYS A 577 72.07 35.77 25.92
N ALA A 578 71.51 36.09 24.77
CA ALA A 578 70.54 35.25 24.07
C ALA A 578 71.28 34.13 23.32
N VAL A 579 70.87 32.87 23.53
CA VAL A 579 71.48 31.68 22.92
C VAL A 579 70.45 30.91 22.11
N ALA A 580 70.68 30.80 20.81
CA ALA A 580 69.94 29.91 19.92
C ALA A 580 70.78 28.66 19.64
N GLU A 581 70.28 27.50 20.06
CA GLU A 581 70.95 26.21 19.94
C GLU A 581 70.21 25.32 18.93
N ILE A 582 70.90 24.93 17.87
CA ILE A 582 70.43 23.93 16.92
C ILE A 582 71.08 22.59 17.28
N ARG A 583 70.26 21.54 17.40
CA ARG A 583 70.71 20.15 17.50
C ARG A 583 70.21 19.37 16.29
N MET A 584 71.12 18.66 15.62
CA MET A 584 70.82 17.79 14.47
C MET A 584 71.85 16.65 14.40
N PRO A 585 71.56 15.53 13.71
CA PRO A 585 72.53 14.45 13.56
C PRO A 585 73.77 14.90 12.77
N TYR A 586 74.96 14.44 13.15
CA TYR A 586 76.19 14.67 12.40
C TYR A 586 76.25 13.73 11.19
N ILE A 587 76.11 14.27 9.97
CA ILE A 587 76.12 13.51 8.72
C ILE A 587 77.26 14.01 7.82
N THR A 588 78.08 13.10 7.28
CA THR A 588 79.12 13.40 6.29
C THR A 588 78.75 12.84 4.90
N GLY A 589 79.34 13.39 3.85
CA GLY A 589 78.96 13.12 2.46
C GLY A 589 79.15 11.68 1.94
N GLU A 590 79.62 10.72 2.73
CA GLU A 590 79.80 9.33 2.29
C GLU A 590 78.62 8.38 2.67
N GLU A 591 77.68 8.81 3.52
CA GLU A 591 76.54 7.97 3.96
C GLU A 591 75.17 8.43 3.44
N GLY A 592 75.09 9.56 2.72
CA GLY A 592 73.82 10.23 2.37
C GLY A 592 73.17 9.90 1.02
N ASP A 593 73.81 9.10 0.15
CA ASP A 593 73.30 8.77 -1.19
C ASP A 593 72.49 7.47 -1.26
N ALA A 594 72.29 6.75 -0.14
CA ALA A 594 71.61 5.46 -0.13
C ALA A 594 70.08 5.52 0.06
N ASP A 595 69.53 6.58 0.66
CA ASP A 595 68.13 6.59 1.13
C ASP A 595 67.23 7.68 0.51
N ALA A 596 67.69 8.42 -0.51
CA ALA A 596 66.92 9.52 -1.11
C ALA A 596 66.16 9.17 -2.41
N GLU A 597 66.15 7.90 -2.85
CA GLU A 597 65.52 7.49 -4.12
C GLU A 597 64.25 6.62 -4.00
N THR A 598 63.72 6.39 -2.79
CA THR A 598 62.48 5.61 -2.60
C THR A 598 61.48 6.32 -1.71
N ASP A 599 60.72 7.28 -2.26
CA ASP A 599 59.31 7.48 -1.90
C ASP A 599 58.60 8.46 -2.86
N HIS A 600 58.45 8.02 -4.10
CA HIS A 600 57.43 8.54 -5.02
C HIS A 600 56.76 7.36 -5.74
N CYS A 601 55.96 6.60 -4.99
CA CYS A 601 54.82 5.84 -5.50
C CYS A 601 53.96 5.35 -4.32
N GLY A 602 52.84 6.05 -4.09
CA GLY A 602 51.81 5.71 -3.11
C GLY A 602 50.61 6.61 -3.28
#